data_AF-A0A1H4F7G9-F1
#
_entry.id   AF-A0A1H4F7G9-F1
#
_cell.length_a   1.000
_cell.length_b   1.000
_cell.length_c   1.000
_cell.angle_alpha   90.00
_cell.angle_beta   90.00
_cell.angle_gamma   90.00
#
_symmetry.space_group_name_H-M   'P 1'
#
loop_
_entity.id
_entity.type
_entity.pdbx_description
1 polymer ?
#
loop_
_entity_poly.entity_id
_entity_poly.type
_entity_poly.pdbx_seq_one_letter_code
_entity_poly.pdbx_strand_id
1 'polypeptide(L)'
;MWSLFLWRYMIIHGIYFGKDEIYNKIRSEGGVWNDSKERPIFCLIESAEHAGLYWAIPLGNWNHRDDKAKERIRKYINFPDTDLRSCFYHLGKTDTDTIFFISDAIPITDKYIEREYLNRYSKQQQIIKNKKLISELERKLFRILSDENANPNKYRQHITDIKNKLIEELDS
;
A
#
# COMPACT_ATOMS: atom_id res chain seq x y z
N MET A 1 -37.96 0.04 -7.15
CA MET A 1 -37.29 -0.55 -8.32
C MET A 1 -35.80 -0.60 -8.01
N TRP A 2 -35.35 -1.76 -7.51
CA TRP A 2 -33.97 -2.20 -7.24
C TRP A 2 -32.94 -1.15 -6.78
N SER A 3 -32.89 -0.90 -5.46
CA SER A 3 -31.66 -0.44 -4.82
C SER A 3 -30.75 -1.67 -4.67
N LEU A 4 -29.97 -1.94 -5.72
CA LEU A 4 -28.94 -2.97 -5.69
C LEU A 4 -27.74 -2.40 -4.93
N PHE A 5 -27.46 -3.00 -3.77
CA PHE A 5 -26.18 -2.94 -3.08
C PHE A 5 -25.04 -3.23 -4.09
N LEU A 6 -24.46 -2.17 -4.66
CA LEU A 6 -23.19 -2.25 -5.38
C LEU A 6 -22.11 -2.39 -4.31
N TRP A 7 -21.70 -3.62 -4.03
CA TRP A 7 -20.46 -3.92 -3.34
C TRP A 7 -19.33 -3.14 -4.02
N ARG A 8 -18.82 -2.08 -3.38
CA ARG A 8 -17.81 -1.19 -3.98
C ARG A 8 -16.43 -1.77 -3.71
N TYR A 9 -16.13 -2.92 -4.33
CA TYR A 9 -14.77 -3.44 -4.37
C TYR A 9 -13.78 -2.39 -4.91
N MET A 10 -12.57 -2.37 -4.34
CA MET A 10 -11.51 -1.50 -4.82
C MET A 10 -11.06 -1.95 -6.22
N ILE A 11 -10.72 -0.99 -7.09
CA ILE A 11 -10.12 -1.30 -8.39
C ILE A 11 -8.65 -1.66 -8.16
N ILE A 12 -8.30 -2.90 -8.49
CA ILE A 12 -6.91 -3.38 -8.47
C ILE A 12 -6.07 -2.51 -9.41
N HIS A 13 -4.89 -2.13 -8.92
CA HIS A 13 -3.98 -1.16 -9.51
C HIS A 13 -4.47 0.30 -9.52
N GLY A 14 -5.56 0.61 -8.82
CA GLY A 14 -6.00 1.97 -8.56
C GLY A 14 -5.17 2.66 -7.47
N ILE A 15 -5.00 3.97 -7.58
CA ILE A 15 -4.43 4.80 -6.51
C ILE A 15 -5.56 5.54 -5.79
N TYR A 16 -5.46 5.58 -4.46
CA TYR A 16 -6.49 6.10 -3.56
C TYR A 16 -5.88 6.97 -2.47
N PHE A 17 -6.74 7.65 -1.74
CA PHE A 17 -6.46 8.20 -0.41
C PHE A 17 -7.31 7.45 0.60
N GLY A 18 -6.67 6.91 1.64
CA GLY A 18 -7.36 6.26 2.76
C GLY A 18 -7.91 7.30 3.73
N LYS A 19 -8.99 6.96 4.43
CA LYS A 19 -9.55 7.78 5.50
C LYS A 19 -8.67 7.75 6.75
N ASP A 20 -8.82 8.71 7.65
CA ASP A 20 -8.04 8.74 8.88
C ASP A 20 -8.34 7.57 9.83
N GLU A 21 -9.53 6.95 9.74
CA GLU A 21 -9.92 5.85 10.61
C GLU A 21 -9.02 4.62 10.45
N ILE A 22 -8.53 4.30 9.25
CA ILE A 22 -7.59 3.17 9.07
C ILE A 22 -6.25 3.47 9.74
N TYR A 23 -5.76 4.71 9.66
CA TYR A 23 -4.50 5.09 10.29
C TYR A 23 -4.62 5.16 11.81
N ASN A 24 -5.77 5.59 12.32
CA ASN A 24 -6.06 5.56 13.75
C ASN A 24 -6.18 4.13 14.26
N LYS A 25 -6.74 3.20 13.46
CA LYS A 25 -6.78 1.78 13.79
C LYS A 25 -5.37 1.17 13.83
N ILE A 26 -4.50 1.49 12.87
CA ILE A 26 -3.08 1.08 12.92
C ILE A 26 -2.45 1.52 14.25
N ARG A 27 -2.73 2.75 14.72
CA ARG A 27 -2.23 3.23 16.02
C ARG A 27 -2.86 2.52 17.21
N SER A 28 -4.16 2.17 17.15
CA SER A 28 -4.84 1.47 18.25
C SER A 28 -4.28 0.07 18.46
N GLU A 29 -3.83 -0.60 17.39
CA GLU A 29 -3.15 -1.90 17.46
C GLU A 29 -1.66 -1.78 17.81
N GLY A 30 -1.19 -0.60 18.24
CA GLY A 30 0.19 -0.34 18.63
C GLY A 30 1.15 -0.03 17.47
N GLY A 31 0.64 -0.03 16.24
CA GLY A 31 1.40 0.33 15.05
C GLY A 31 1.64 1.83 14.89
N VAL A 32 2.40 2.19 13.87
CA VAL A 32 2.89 3.55 13.64
C VAL A 32 2.59 4.00 12.21
N TRP A 33 1.86 5.10 12.09
CA TRP A 33 1.61 5.80 10.83
C TRP A 33 1.95 7.30 10.93
N ASN A 34 3.20 7.69 10.73
CA ASN A 34 3.64 9.06 11.03
C ASN A 34 3.44 10.06 9.88
N ASP A 35 2.63 9.72 8.87
CA ASP A 35 2.33 10.65 7.80
C ASP A 35 1.35 11.71 8.27
N SER A 36 1.81 12.97 8.27
CA SER A 36 1.03 14.16 8.59
C SER A 36 0.33 14.78 7.38
N LYS A 37 0.48 14.16 6.20
CA LYS A 37 -0.12 14.60 4.93
C LYS A 37 -0.94 13.46 4.36
N GLU A 38 -1.99 13.81 3.62
CA GLU A 38 -2.71 12.86 2.78
C GLU A 38 -1.72 12.12 1.87
N ARG A 39 -1.50 10.85 2.17
CA ARG A 39 -0.57 10.00 1.44
C ARG A 39 -1.36 9.12 0.47
N PRO A 40 -1.08 9.16 -0.84
CA PRO A 40 -1.69 8.22 -1.77
C PRO A 40 -1.26 6.79 -1.45
N ILE A 41 -2.18 5.85 -1.59
CA ILE A 41 -1.95 4.42 -1.45
C ILE A 41 -2.31 3.72 -2.77
N PHE A 42 -1.50 2.76 -3.18
CA PHE A 42 -1.69 1.97 -4.38
C PHE A 42 -2.27 0.60 -4.03
N CYS A 43 -3.51 0.33 -4.46
CA CYS A 43 -4.12 -0.99 -4.33
C CYS A 43 -3.40 -1.96 -5.27
N LEU A 44 -2.51 -2.79 -4.75
CA LEU A 44 -1.69 -3.66 -5.57
C LEU A 44 -2.46 -4.92 -5.96
N ILE A 45 -3.04 -5.61 -4.98
CA ILE A 45 -3.69 -6.91 -5.16
C ILE A 45 -4.74 -7.14 -4.07
N GLU A 46 -5.76 -7.93 -4.37
CA GLU A 46 -6.67 -8.51 -3.38
C GLU A 46 -5.96 -9.62 -2.60
N SER A 47 -6.20 -9.68 -1.29
CA SER A 47 -5.63 -10.71 -0.44
C SER A 47 -6.27 -12.05 -0.75
N ALA A 48 -5.46 -13.10 -0.84
CA ALA A 48 -5.96 -14.48 -0.95
C ALA A 48 -6.62 -14.98 0.35
N GLU A 49 -6.43 -14.28 1.48
CA GLU A 49 -6.95 -14.69 2.79
C GLU A 49 -8.43 -14.37 2.96
N HIS A 50 -8.93 -13.30 2.35
CA HIS A 50 -10.35 -12.91 2.45
C HIS A 50 -10.75 -11.98 1.30
N ALA A 51 -11.90 -12.22 0.67
CA ALA A 51 -12.44 -11.34 -0.37
C ALA A 51 -12.79 -9.96 0.19
N GLY A 52 -12.49 -8.89 -0.55
CA GLY A 52 -12.68 -7.51 -0.08
C GLY A 52 -11.56 -6.97 0.83
N LEU A 53 -10.58 -7.81 1.19
CA LEU A 53 -9.33 -7.36 1.83
C LEU A 53 -8.27 -7.14 0.75
N TYR A 54 -7.61 -5.99 0.76
CA TYR A 54 -6.60 -5.61 -0.24
C TYR A 54 -5.27 -5.27 0.40
N TRP A 55 -4.18 -5.47 -0.35
CA TRP A 55 -2.85 -4.98 0.01
C TRP A 55 -2.56 -3.67 -0.70
N ALA A 56 -2.35 -2.62 0.09
CA ALA A 56 -2.08 -1.28 -0.42
C ALA A 56 -0.67 -0.79 -0.06
N ILE A 57 0.04 -0.22 -1.03
CA ILE A 57 1.40 0.30 -0.86
C ILE A 57 1.35 1.83 -0.78
N PRO A 58 1.86 2.45 0.29
CA PRO A 58 1.95 3.90 0.38
C PRO A 58 2.92 4.45 -0.67
N LEU A 59 2.57 5.61 -1.24
CA LEU A 59 3.33 6.26 -2.30
C LEU A 59 3.98 7.55 -1.79
N GLY A 60 5.06 7.97 -2.45
CA GLY A 60 5.62 9.30 -2.26
C GLY A 60 6.26 9.84 -3.53
N ASN A 61 6.31 11.16 -3.64
CA ASN A 61 6.91 11.83 -4.78
C ASN A 61 8.45 11.87 -4.62
N TRP A 62 9.17 11.27 -5.57
CA TRP A 62 10.62 11.23 -5.59
C TRP A 62 11.25 12.63 -5.65
N ASN A 63 10.64 13.53 -6.40
CA ASN A 63 11.16 14.88 -6.64
C ASN A 63 11.04 15.79 -5.41
N HIS A 64 10.23 15.42 -4.41
CA HIS A 64 10.11 16.14 -3.14
C HIS A 64 11.09 15.64 -2.06
N ARG A 65 11.95 14.66 -2.37
CA ARG A 65 12.95 14.14 -1.42
C ARG A 65 14.26 14.92 -1.51
N ASP A 66 14.84 15.19 -0.35
CA ASP A 66 16.21 15.68 -0.22
C ASP A 66 17.24 14.60 -0.60
N ASP A 67 18.50 14.99 -0.76
CA ASP A 67 19.55 14.09 -1.22
C ASP A 67 19.81 12.94 -0.24
N LYS A 68 19.71 13.19 1.07
CA LYS A 68 19.89 12.16 2.11
C LYS A 68 18.81 11.08 2.03
N ALA A 69 17.55 11.47 1.82
CA ALA A 69 16.44 10.54 1.64
C ALA A 69 16.58 9.75 0.32
N LYS A 70 17.00 10.42 -0.75
CA LYS A 70 17.27 9.78 -2.05
C LYS A 70 18.40 8.76 -1.96
N GLU A 71 19.51 9.11 -1.30
CA GLU A 71 20.65 8.22 -1.07
C GLU A 71 20.24 7.00 -0.24
N ARG A 72 19.48 7.22 0.85
CA ARG A 72 18.94 6.11 1.65
C ARG A 72 18.12 5.14 0.80
N ILE A 73 17.17 5.65 0.02
CA ILE A 73 16.32 4.81 -0.84
C ILE A 73 17.18 4.07 -1.87
N ARG A 74 18.13 4.76 -2.52
CA ARG A 74 19.06 4.16 -3.49
C ARG A 74 19.90 3.03 -2.87
N LYS A 75 20.38 3.22 -1.65
CA LYS A 75 21.11 2.17 -0.91
C LYS A 75 20.25 0.92 -0.75
N TYR A 76 19.00 1.07 -0.35
CA TYR A 76 18.09 -0.07 -0.16
C TYR A 76 17.79 -0.79 -1.47
N ILE A 77 17.39 -0.07 -2.53
CA ILE A 77 17.05 -0.71 -3.81
C ILE A 77 18.23 -1.40 -4.50
N ASN A 78 19.47 -1.03 -4.13
CA ASN A 78 20.70 -1.61 -4.67
C ASN A 78 21.28 -2.74 -3.82
N PHE A 79 20.63 -3.13 -2.70
CA PHE A 79 20.99 -4.38 -2.04
C PHE A 79 20.76 -5.57 -2.99
N PRO A 80 21.52 -6.67 -2.85
CA PRO A 80 21.29 -7.89 -3.62
C PRO A 80 19.83 -8.36 -3.50
N ASP A 81 19.29 -8.95 -4.57
CA ASP A 81 17.92 -9.47 -4.54
C ASP A 81 17.72 -10.53 -3.46
N THR A 82 18.76 -11.21 -2.98
CA THR A 82 18.67 -12.16 -1.85
C THR A 82 18.42 -11.46 -0.51
N ASP A 83 18.79 -10.20 -0.37
CA ASP A 83 18.58 -9.40 0.83
C ASP A 83 17.16 -8.83 0.85
N LEU A 84 16.37 -9.13 1.89
CA LEU A 84 15.00 -8.65 2.02
C LEU A 84 14.90 -7.12 1.98
N ARG A 85 15.93 -6.40 2.42
CA ARG A 85 15.96 -4.93 2.44
C ARG A 85 15.88 -4.32 1.04
N SER A 86 16.26 -5.07 0.00
CA SER A 86 16.04 -4.70 -1.41
C SER A 86 14.56 -4.54 -1.77
N CYS A 87 13.66 -5.13 -0.97
CA CYS A 87 12.22 -5.05 -1.16
C CYS A 87 11.59 -3.82 -0.51
N PHE A 88 12.28 -3.09 0.38
CA PHE A 88 11.65 -2.02 1.17
C PHE A 88 11.11 -0.87 0.32
N TYR A 89 11.78 -0.60 -0.80
CA TYR A 89 11.39 0.44 -1.73
C TYR A 89 11.40 -0.05 -3.18
N HIS A 90 10.65 0.62 -4.03
CA HIS A 90 10.80 0.56 -5.48
C HIS A 90 10.59 1.95 -6.08
N LEU A 91 11.33 2.26 -7.14
CA LEU A 91 11.14 3.49 -7.90
C LEU A 91 10.41 3.15 -9.19
N GLY A 92 9.30 3.83 -9.43
CA GLY A 92 8.51 3.66 -10.64
C GLY A 92 7.95 4.98 -11.12
N LYS A 93 7.19 4.92 -12.21
CA LYS A 93 6.55 6.10 -12.80
C LYS A 93 5.04 5.89 -12.86
N THR A 94 4.31 6.82 -12.28
CA THR A 94 2.85 6.96 -12.40
C THR A 94 2.57 8.16 -13.31
N ASP A 95 1.80 9.14 -12.85
CA ASP A 95 1.79 10.50 -13.42
C ASP A 95 2.98 11.34 -12.92
N THR A 96 3.76 10.83 -11.97
CA THR A 96 5.00 11.42 -11.44
C THR A 96 6.04 10.36 -11.11
N ASP A 97 7.30 10.77 -10.91
CA ASP A 97 8.34 9.89 -10.37
C ASP A 97 7.99 9.51 -8.93
N THR A 98 7.72 8.22 -8.74
CA THR A 98 7.05 7.70 -7.55
C THR A 98 7.94 6.71 -6.81
N ILE A 99 7.96 6.85 -5.49
CA ILE A 99 8.52 5.90 -4.55
C ILE A 99 7.37 5.04 -4.03
N PHE A 100 7.52 3.72 -4.12
CA PHE A 100 6.64 2.73 -3.51
C PHE A 100 7.28 2.29 -2.19
N PHE A 101 6.60 2.53 -1.06
CA PHE A 101 7.07 2.18 0.29
C PHE A 101 6.57 0.78 0.66
N ILE A 102 7.16 -0.26 0.07
CA ILE A 102 6.61 -1.62 0.09
C ILE A 102 6.69 -2.25 1.49
N SER A 103 7.77 -2.00 2.25
CA SER A 103 7.83 -2.42 3.66
C SER A 103 6.83 -1.68 4.56
N ASP A 104 6.18 -0.65 4.03
CA ASP A 104 5.12 0.09 4.72
C ASP A 104 3.72 -0.28 4.20
N ALA A 105 3.59 -1.37 3.44
CA ALA A 105 2.31 -1.84 2.96
C ALA A 105 1.33 -2.10 4.12
N ILE A 106 0.05 -1.85 3.86
CA ILE A 106 -1.03 -2.07 4.82
C ILE A 106 -2.11 -2.94 4.18
N PRO A 107 -2.79 -3.80 4.96
CA PRO A 107 -4.07 -4.34 4.55
C PRO A 107 -5.12 -3.24 4.65
N ILE A 108 -6.10 -3.25 3.75
CA ILE A 108 -7.18 -2.25 3.71
C ILE A 108 -8.45 -2.84 3.09
N THR A 109 -9.60 -2.24 3.39
CA THR A 109 -10.89 -2.54 2.75
C THR A 109 -11.47 -1.27 2.12
N ASP A 110 -12.45 -1.44 1.23
CA ASP A 110 -13.14 -0.33 0.55
C ASP A 110 -13.79 0.67 1.52
N LYS A 111 -14.27 0.18 2.67
CA LYS A 111 -14.80 0.97 3.80
C LYS A 111 -13.86 2.12 4.22
N TYR A 112 -12.56 1.90 4.12
CA TYR A 112 -11.51 2.83 4.55
C TYR A 112 -10.92 3.67 3.41
N ILE A 113 -11.55 3.67 2.24
CA ILE A 113 -11.18 4.56 1.14
C ILE A 113 -11.97 5.86 1.24
N GLU A 114 -11.26 6.98 1.31
CA GLU A 114 -11.84 8.33 1.28
C GLU A 114 -12.22 8.69 -0.15
N ARG A 115 -11.25 8.59 -1.06
CA ARG A 115 -11.43 8.99 -2.47
C ARG A 115 -10.35 8.42 -3.37
N GLU A 116 -10.62 8.47 -4.67
CA GLU A 116 -9.66 8.16 -5.72
C GLU A 116 -8.56 9.23 -5.83
N TYR A 117 -7.36 8.81 -6.22
CA TYR A 117 -6.34 9.73 -6.71
C TYR A 117 -6.60 10.04 -8.17
N LEU A 118 -6.80 11.32 -8.49
CA LEU A 118 -7.01 11.77 -9.87
C LEU A 118 -5.66 12.07 -10.53
N ASN A 119 -5.42 11.46 -11.69
CA ASN A 119 -4.28 11.76 -12.53
C ASN A 119 -4.24 13.27 -12.84
N ARG A 120 -3.06 13.87 -12.70
CA ARG A 120 -2.87 15.33 -12.88
C ARG A 120 -3.32 15.86 -14.25
N TYR A 121 -3.23 15.03 -15.28
CA TYR A 121 -3.52 15.38 -16.68
C TYR A 121 -4.93 14.98 -17.09
N SER A 122 -5.31 13.70 -16.94
CA SER A 122 -6.61 13.20 -17.43
C SER A 122 -7.78 13.54 -16.51
N LYS A 123 -7.51 13.90 -15.25
CA LYS A 123 -8.52 14.10 -14.18
C LYS A 123 -9.40 12.87 -13.89
N GLN A 124 -9.03 11.71 -14.43
CA GLN A 124 -9.63 10.41 -14.11
C GLN A 124 -8.80 9.73 -13.03
N GLN A 125 -9.36 8.69 -12.40
CA GLN A 125 -8.60 7.86 -11.46
C GLN A 125 -7.29 7.38 -12.08
N GLN A 126 -6.20 7.52 -11.34
CA GLN A 126 -4.91 6.98 -11.74
C GLN A 126 -4.90 5.46 -11.51
N ILE A 127 -4.78 4.71 -12.61
CA ILE A 127 -4.63 3.25 -12.61
C ILE A 127 -3.28 2.90 -13.24
N ILE A 128 -2.46 2.13 -12.54
CA ILE A 128 -1.16 1.67 -13.05
C ILE A 128 -1.40 0.49 -14.00
N LYS A 129 -0.90 0.58 -15.24
CA LYS A 129 -1.05 -0.46 -16.27
C LYS A 129 0.26 -1.17 -16.63
N ASN A 130 1.39 -0.70 -16.10
CA ASN A 130 2.70 -1.24 -16.42
C ASN A 130 2.90 -2.62 -15.74
N LYS A 131 2.76 -3.69 -16.51
CA LYS A 131 2.85 -5.08 -16.02
C LYS A 131 4.21 -5.41 -15.39
N LYS A 132 5.32 -4.87 -15.91
CA LYS A 132 6.66 -5.12 -15.35
C LYS A 132 6.79 -4.49 -13.96
N LEU A 133 6.31 -3.26 -13.81
CA LEU A 133 6.27 -2.56 -12.52
C LEU A 133 5.40 -3.33 -11.53
N ILE A 134 4.18 -3.70 -11.93
CA ILE A 134 3.24 -4.45 -11.08
C ILE A 134 3.87 -5.77 -10.61
N SER A 135 4.42 -6.56 -11.53
CA SER A 135 5.05 -7.84 -11.19
C SER A 135 6.23 -7.68 -10.22
N GLU A 136 7.06 -6.64 -10.37
CA GLU A 136 8.13 -6.37 -9.40
C GLU A 136 7.60 -5.92 -8.04
N LEU A 137 6.49 -5.17 -7.99
CA LEU A 137 5.87 -4.77 -6.73
C LEU A 137 5.23 -5.97 -6.02
N GLU A 138 4.56 -6.87 -6.73
CA GLU A 138 4.04 -8.14 -6.19
C GLU A 138 5.16 -9.01 -5.63
N ARG A 139 6.22 -9.24 -6.41
CA ARG A 139 7.38 -10.03 -5.97
C ARG A 139 7.95 -9.49 -4.65
N LYS A 140 8.13 -8.17 -4.55
CA LYS A 140 8.66 -7.53 -3.35
C LYS A 140 7.67 -7.58 -2.18
N LEU A 141 6.38 -7.32 -2.42
CA LEU A 141 5.35 -7.40 -1.39
C LEU A 141 5.26 -8.82 -0.81
N PHE A 142 5.23 -9.86 -1.63
CA PHE A 142 5.12 -11.23 -1.13
C PHE A 142 6.31 -11.65 -0.27
N ARG A 143 7.50 -11.11 -0.53
CA ARG A 143 8.66 -11.33 0.36
C ARG A 143 8.51 -10.63 1.71
N ILE A 144 7.96 -9.41 1.73
CA ILE A 144 7.62 -8.70 2.97
C ILE A 144 6.56 -9.46 3.76
N LEU A 145 5.48 -9.89 3.11
CA LEU A 145 4.40 -10.64 3.75
C LEU A 145 4.88 -12.02 4.25
N SER A 146 5.77 -12.69 3.51
CA SER A 146 6.36 -13.94 3.98
C SER A 146 7.19 -13.76 5.25
N ASP A 147 7.94 -12.67 5.36
CA ASP A 147 8.75 -12.34 6.54
C ASP A 147 7.88 -11.90 7.73
N GLU A 148 6.81 -11.14 7.48
CA GLU A 148 5.79 -10.77 8.48
C GLU A 148 5.03 -12.00 9.00
N ASN A 149 4.64 -12.93 8.13
CA ASN A 149 3.97 -14.17 8.54
C ASN A 149 4.86 -15.04 9.45
N ALA A 150 6.17 -15.03 9.22
CA ALA A 150 7.13 -15.71 10.10
C ALA A 150 7.42 -14.93 11.39
N ASN A 151 7.21 -13.61 11.39
CA ASN A 151 7.52 -12.71 12.50
C ASN A 151 6.40 -11.67 12.65
N PRO A 152 5.25 -12.04 13.26
CA PRO A 152 4.09 -11.16 13.36
C PRO A 152 4.41 -9.80 13.96
N ASN A 153 3.87 -8.74 13.35
CA ASN A 153 4.00 -7.34 13.71
C ASN A 153 5.45 -6.82 13.73
N LYS A 154 6.33 -7.42 12.93
CA LYS A 154 7.72 -6.96 12.77
C LYS A 154 7.80 -5.61 12.08
N TYR A 155 6.90 -5.35 11.14
CA TYR A 155 6.81 -4.05 10.47
C TYR A 155 6.05 -3.06 11.35
N ARG A 156 6.44 -1.78 11.29
CA ARG A 156 5.94 -0.74 12.19
C ARG A 156 4.43 -0.54 12.15
N GLN A 157 3.75 -0.98 11.09
CA GLN A 157 2.31 -0.88 10.91
C GLN A 157 1.55 -1.93 11.74
N HIS A 158 2.25 -2.91 12.31
CA HIS A 158 1.67 -4.09 12.96
C HIS A 158 0.72 -4.81 11.99
N ILE A 159 1.27 -5.21 10.84
CA ILE A 159 0.51 -5.71 9.67
C ILE A 159 -0.41 -6.88 10.06
N THR A 160 0.09 -7.83 10.86
CA THR A 160 -0.68 -9.01 11.25
C THR A 160 -1.92 -8.65 12.05
N ASP A 161 -1.80 -7.77 13.05
CA ASP A 161 -2.92 -7.39 13.91
C ASP A 161 -3.98 -6.61 13.12
N ILE A 162 -3.55 -5.60 12.36
CA ILE A 162 -4.48 -4.81 11.55
C ILE A 162 -5.19 -5.67 10.50
N LYS A 163 -4.49 -6.64 9.88
CA LYS A 163 -5.09 -7.59 8.95
C LYS A 163 -6.19 -8.40 9.62
N ASN A 164 -5.90 -9.00 10.76
CA ASN A 164 -6.86 -9.84 11.48
C ASN A 164 -8.10 -9.04 11.90
N LYS A 165 -7.91 -7.79 12.37
CA LYS A 165 -9.03 -6.89 12.69
C LYS A 165 -9.90 -6.56 11.48
N LEU A 166 -9.31 -6.36 10.32
CA LEU A 166 -10.07 -6.09 9.10
C LEU A 166 -10.81 -7.33 8.60
N ILE A 167 -10.26 -8.53 8.79
CA ILE A 167 -10.97 -9.78 8.49
C ILE A 167 -12.17 -9.94 9.42
N GLU A 168 -11.99 -9.75 10.74
CA GLU A 168 -13.09 -9.77 11.71
C GLU A 168 -14.24 -8.81 11.32
N GLU A 169 -13.89 -7.61 10.81
CA GLU A 169 -14.88 -6.64 10.33
C GLU A 169 -15.60 -7.05 9.04
N LEU A 170 -14.96 -7.83 8.16
CA LEU A 170 -15.56 -8.33 6.92
C LEU A 170 -16.48 -9.53 7.17
N ASP A 171 -16.19 -10.31 8.22
CA ASP A 171 -16.98 -11.48 8.64
C ASP A 171 -18.22 -11.11 9.49
N SER A 172 -18.31 -9.85 9.96
CA SER A 172 -19.40 -9.33 10.82
C SER A 172 -20.58 -8.79 10.02
#